data_AF-A0ABD6EN49-F1
#
_entry.id   AF-A0ABD6EN49-F1
#
_cell.length_a   1.000
_cell.length_b   1.000
_cell.length_c   1.000
_cell.angle_alpha   90.00
_cell.angle_beta   90.00
_cell.angle_gamma   90.00
#
_symmetry.space_group_name_H-M   'P 1'
#
loop_
_entity.id
_entity.type
_entity.pdbx_description
1 polymer ?
#
loop_
_entity_poly.entity_id
_entity_poly.type
_entity_poly.pdbx_seq_one_letter_code
_entity_poly.pdbx_strand_id
1 'polypeptide(L)'
;MVVRPSVEKWTRAELEDQFLHLYQEHHDLKVKYNEQEKRLKLLTVRLRRDFVGKDFSVVETAARCRELEKENNLLLQKLKTLKYQLLTYTRPSGRSQRTSALTSRSTARSSVGPPTRRPDPFKDHTTPDRNTESRADNKPTSNKTTLSNEKSIVDEELWKENRATRRFSAQHLTSESTIEEKTVIIKLNRQLREKIDECSDLTLKLSRAEEQFSKLRNEFDSAIEAHQQTKANLMEAEKHLESLRSESDVTSSRSNKSVQMYEKELEIVREEVRILRESNEKLVQNSLSSQTLTDAVVETQITLRKRIAELETQLTDALRNHEETVKQLNIARKQRDQLEKRIKEVENSTNERKSIVDASRTDRNGFDGRHPSSVEISQVYGDISSIIESHMRRSATEGIFDEDMKKDEQIEKWKTLYAGLQTENAKLRDMLLTQHKVNEESSNQVALANQNSIRNKEEYERKLNELVEELNRRAKRVQMLQNQIRSIAYSGQEPIETRLSESHISDGSNETVLRITKMKILDYGIKYLGSVQPLVFLSIEFFDFELETTPMLKGPETAFDYTATYDVVVSNLFIHYLETVMVYPSFFPLI
;
A
#
# COMPACT_ATOMS: atom_id res chain seq x y z
N MET A 1 18.86 25.53 -18.31
CA MET A 1 18.90 24.65 -19.49
C MET A 1 20.06 25.04 -20.40
N VAL A 2 20.87 24.09 -20.86
CA VAL A 2 21.78 24.30 -22.01
C VAL A 2 20.95 24.03 -23.27
N VAL A 3 20.65 25.08 -24.03
CA VAL A 3 19.89 24.95 -25.28
C VAL A 3 20.76 24.21 -26.30
N ARG A 4 20.51 22.91 -26.50
CA ARG A 4 21.18 22.14 -27.56
C ARG A 4 20.60 22.61 -28.91
N PRO A 5 21.44 23.03 -29.89
CA PRO A 5 20.94 23.38 -31.22
C PRO A 5 20.34 22.14 -31.90
N SER A 6 19.33 22.34 -32.76
CA SER A 6 18.78 21.25 -33.58
C SER A 6 19.88 20.59 -34.42
N VAL A 7 19.83 19.26 -34.55
CA VAL A 7 20.88 18.43 -35.19
C VAL A 7 21.19 18.88 -36.63
N GLU A 8 20.20 19.44 -37.32
CA GLU A 8 20.31 20.04 -38.66
C GLU A 8 21.30 21.21 -38.77
N LYS A 9 21.71 21.81 -37.64
CA LYS A 9 22.64 22.95 -37.59
C LYS A 9 24.08 22.56 -37.26
N TRP A 10 24.35 21.29 -36.94
CA TRP A 10 25.68 20.84 -36.54
C TRP A 10 26.54 20.55 -37.77
N THR A 11 27.82 20.94 -37.73
CA THR A 11 28.76 20.53 -38.77
C THR A 11 29.09 19.05 -38.64
N ARG A 12 29.54 18.42 -39.74
CA ARG A 12 29.82 16.98 -39.77
C ARG A 12 30.79 16.54 -38.66
N ALA A 13 31.83 17.33 -38.38
CA ALA A 13 32.81 17.01 -37.33
C ALA A 13 32.17 17.06 -35.93
N GLU A 14 31.37 18.08 -35.63
CA GLU A 14 30.64 18.19 -34.35
C GLU A 14 29.64 17.03 -34.18
N LEU A 15 29.01 16.57 -35.27
CA LEU A 15 28.08 15.45 -35.26
C LEU A 15 28.81 14.11 -35.08
N GLU A 16 29.98 13.93 -35.69
CA GLU A 16 30.87 12.78 -35.47
C GLU A 16 31.42 12.74 -34.02
N ASP A 17 31.85 13.88 -33.47
CA ASP A 17 32.31 13.98 -32.07
C ASP A 17 31.19 13.73 -31.06
N GLN A 18 29.99 14.31 -31.27
CA GLN A 18 28.83 14.05 -30.41
C GLN A 18 28.35 12.60 -30.53
N PHE A 19 28.44 11.98 -31.71
CA PHE A 19 28.16 10.56 -31.88
C PHE A 19 29.17 9.69 -31.13
N LEU A 20 30.47 9.98 -31.22
CA LEU A 20 31.51 9.25 -30.48
C LEU A 20 31.34 9.42 -28.96
N HIS A 21 31.00 10.62 -28.49
CA HIS A 21 30.70 10.89 -27.09
C HIS A 21 29.49 10.10 -26.60
N LEU A 22 28.35 10.16 -27.29
CA LEU A 22 27.15 9.39 -26.96
C LEU A 22 27.39 7.87 -27.05
N TYR A 23 28.20 7.41 -28.00
CA TYR A 23 28.60 6.01 -28.10
C TYR A 23 29.43 5.56 -26.90
N GLN A 24 30.36 6.41 -26.44
CA GLN A 24 31.16 6.16 -25.24
C GLN A 24 30.31 6.20 -23.96
N GLU A 25 29.41 7.18 -23.80
CA GLU A 25 28.47 7.23 -22.68
C GLU A 25 27.57 5.98 -22.64
N HIS A 26 27.04 5.55 -23.78
CA HIS A 26 26.26 4.32 -23.90
C HIS A 26 27.10 3.07 -23.59
N HIS A 27 28.37 3.03 -24.00
CA HIS A 27 29.28 1.94 -23.65
C HIS A 27 29.52 1.87 -22.14
N ASP A 28 29.83 3.00 -21.50
CA ASP A 28 30.07 3.09 -20.05
C ASP A 28 28.81 2.76 -19.24
N LEU A 29 27.63 3.20 -19.69
CA LEU A 29 26.34 2.81 -19.13
C LEU A 29 26.13 1.30 -19.23
N LYS A 30 26.44 0.69 -20.38
CA LYS A 30 26.33 -0.77 -20.58
C LYS A 30 27.31 -1.55 -19.70
N VAL A 31 28.53 -1.04 -19.48
CA VAL A 31 29.50 -1.63 -18.53
C VAL A 31 28.98 -1.54 -17.10
N LYS A 32 28.49 -0.38 -16.66
CA LYS A 32 27.90 -0.17 -15.32
C LYS A 32 26.66 -1.05 -15.10
N TYR A 33 25.80 -1.16 -16.10
CA TYR A 33 24.63 -2.06 -16.08
C TYR A 33 25.06 -3.52 -15.89
N ASN A 34 26.01 -4.01 -16.70
CA ASN A 34 26.53 -5.37 -16.56
C ASN A 34 27.20 -5.62 -15.20
N GLU A 35 27.81 -4.60 -14.59
CA GLU A 35 28.35 -4.70 -13.24
C GLU A 35 27.24 -4.77 -12.17
N GLN A 36 26.20 -3.93 -12.29
CA GLN A 36 25.02 -3.99 -11.42
C GLN A 36 24.29 -5.33 -11.56
N GLU A 37 24.16 -5.87 -12.77
CA GLU A 37 23.56 -7.17 -13.04
C GLU A 37 24.37 -8.32 -12.40
N LYS A 38 25.71 -8.26 -12.46
CA LYS A 38 26.60 -9.19 -11.74
C LYS A 38 26.45 -9.06 -10.21
N ARG A 39 26.36 -7.84 -9.68
CA ARG A 39 26.12 -7.58 -8.24
C ARG A 39 24.75 -8.11 -7.80
N LEU A 40 23.71 -7.93 -8.62
CA LEU A 40 22.38 -8.50 -8.40
C LEU A 40 22.42 -10.02 -8.42
N LYS A 41 23.05 -10.66 -9.42
CA LYS A 41 23.22 -12.13 -9.46
C LYS A 41 23.97 -12.65 -8.22
N LEU A 42 25.03 -11.97 -7.78
CA LEU A 42 25.75 -12.30 -6.54
C LEU A 42 24.87 -12.14 -5.29
N LEU A 43 24.06 -11.07 -5.21
CA LEU A 43 23.11 -10.86 -4.13
C LEU A 43 21.98 -11.88 -4.15
N THR A 44 21.45 -12.28 -5.31
CA THR A 44 20.45 -13.35 -5.45
C THR A 44 21.03 -14.71 -5.05
N VAL A 45 22.27 -15.02 -5.42
CA VAL A 45 22.97 -16.24 -4.98
C VAL A 45 23.23 -16.21 -3.46
N ARG A 46 23.59 -15.05 -2.90
CA ARG A 46 23.71 -14.86 -1.45
C ARG A 46 22.35 -15.05 -0.76
N LEU A 47 21.30 -14.37 -1.21
CA LEU A 47 19.94 -14.53 -0.68
C LEU A 47 19.50 -15.99 -0.74
N ARG A 48 19.71 -16.69 -1.86
CA ARG A 48 19.38 -18.12 -1.97
C ARG A 48 20.20 -18.96 -0.99
N ARG A 49 21.49 -18.66 -0.76
CA ARG A 49 22.31 -19.35 0.25
C ARG A 49 21.85 -19.05 1.68
N ASP A 50 21.42 -17.83 1.96
CA ASP A 50 20.95 -17.37 3.28
C ASP A 50 19.53 -17.88 3.60
N PHE A 51 18.65 -18.03 2.60
CA PHE A 51 17.25 -18.46 2.76
C PHE A 51 16.99 -19.95 2.49
N VAL A 52 17.81 -20.64 1.69
CA VAL A 52 17.60 -22.06 1.32
C VAL A 52 18.55 -23.00 2.09
N GLY A 53 19.50 -22.46 2.87
CA GLY A 53 20.54 -23.23 3.56
C GLY A 53 20.63 -23.05 5.08
N LYS A 54 19.76 -22.23 5.70
CA LYS A 54 19.71 -22.05 7.15
C LYS A 54 18.30 -22.32 7.67
N ASP A 55 18.11 -23.50 8.24
CA ASP A 55 17.15 -23.66 9.34
C ASP A 55 17.49 -22.60 10.40
N PHE A 56 16.52 -21.73 10.69
CA PHE A 56 16.68 -20.68 11.69
C PHE A 56 16.79 -21.32 13.07
N SER A 57 18.02 -21.67 13.47
CA SER A 57 18.31 -22.05 14.84
C SER A 57 18.01 -20.86 15.75
N VAL A 58 16.86 -20.94 16.43
CA VAL A 58 16.34 -19.97 17.39
C VAL A 58 17.39 -19.59 18.45
N VAL A 59 18.38 -20.46 18.68
CA VAL A 59 19.52 -20.25 19.57
C VAL A 59 20.41 -19.08 19.13
N GLU A 60 20.68 -18.91 17.83
CA GLU A 60 21.60 -17.88 17.32
C GLU A 60 20.96 -16.49 17.38
N THR A 61 19.66 -16.39 17.04
CA THR A 61 18.86 -15.17 17.22
C THR A 61 18.62 -14.85 18.69
N ALA A 62 18.35 -15.84 19.54
CA ALA A 62 18.19 -15.61 20.98
C ALA A 62 19.49 -15.18 21.66
N ALA A 63 20.65 -15.67 21.21
CA ALA A 63 21.95 -15.19 21.68
C ALA A 63 22.15 -13.70 21.30
N ARG A 64 21.86 -13.33 20.04
CA ARG A 64 21.94 -11.94 19.57
C ARG A 64 21.00 -10.99 20.33
N CYS A 65 19.77 -11.41 20.61
CA CYS A 65 18.83 -10.63 21.42
C CYS A 65 19.36 -10.43 22.85
N ARG A 66 19.90 -11.46 23.50
CA ARG A 66 20.51 -11.35 24.84
C ARG A 66 21.75 -10.46 24.88
N GLU A 67 22.52 -10.39 23.80
CA GLU A 67 23.65 -9.46 23.68
C GLU A 67 23.14 -8.01 23.57
N LEU A 68 22.17 -7.75 22.69
CA LEU A 68 21.55 -6.44 22.54
C LEU A 68 20.84 -5.98 23.83
N GLU A 69 20.19 -6.88 24.57
CA GLU A 69 19.63 -6.59 25.89
C GLU A 69 20.70 -6.17 26.91
N LYS A 70 21.88 -6.82 26.91
CA LYS A 70 23.01 -6.45 27.79
C LYS A 70 23.57 -5.08 27.41
N GLU A 71 23.76 -4.80 26.11
CA GLU A 71 24.23 -3.51 25.61
C GLU A 71 23.24 -2.39 25.95
N ASN A 72 21.95 -2.62 25.77
CA ASN A 72 20.91 -1.64 26.06
C ASN A 72 20.84 -1.35 27.58
N ASN A 73 20.95 -2.37 28.43
CA ASN A 73 21.07 -2.19 29.88
C ASN A 73 22.33 -1.40 30.28
N LEU A 74 23.48 -1.64 29.63
CA LEU A 74 24.72 -0.90 29.85
C LEU A 74 24.58 0.58 29.43
N LEU A 75 23.94 0.85 28.29
CA LEU A 75 23.62 2.20 27.83
C LEU A 75 22.66 2.90 28.80
N LEU A 76 21.68 2.19 29.36
CA LEU A 76 20.75 2.71 30.36
C LEU A 76 21.46 3.05 31.69
N GLN A 77 22.47 2.27 32.09
CA GLN A 77 23.37 2.61 33.21
C GLN A 77 24.27 3.83 32.90
N LYS A 78 24.81 3.93 31.68
CA LYS A 78 25.57 5.12 31.22
C LYS A 78 24.69 6.37 31.20
N LEU A 79 23.45 6.27 30.74
CA LEU A 79 22.49 7.37 30.73
C LEU A 79 22.08 7.77 32.15
N LYS A 80 21.87 6.81 33.06
CA LYS A 80 21.65 7.09 34.49
C LYS A 80 22.84 7.80 35.13
N THR A 81 24.07 7.34 34.90
CA THR A 81 25.28 7.97 35.46
C THR A 81 25.54 9.35 34.88
N LEU A 82 25.38 9.55 33.57
CA LEU A 82 25.40 10.89 32.95
C LEU A 82 24.29 11.79 33.51
N LYS A 83 23.07 11.28 33.71
CA LYS A 83 21.99 12.02 34.36
C LYS A 83 22.34 12.41 35.80
N TYR A 84 22.95 11.53 36.59
CA TYR A 84 23.42 11.85 37.95
C TYR A 84 24.55 12.87 37.95
N GLN A 85 25.53 12.75 37.05
CA GLN A 85 26.58 13.75 36.86
C GLN A 85 25.96 15.09 36.49
N LEU A 86 25.08 15.13 35.48
CA LEU A 86 24.38 16.35 35.08
C LEU A 86 23.62 16.95 36.26
N LEU A 87 22.85 16.17 37.04
CA LEU A 87 22.12 16.63 38.23
C LEU A 87 23.05 17.17 39.34
N THR A 88 24.29 16.66 39.40
CA THR A 88 25.31 17.13 40.35
C THR A 88 25.90 18.45 39.89
N TYR A 89 26.06 18.66 38.57
CA TYR A 89 26.54 19.90 37.97
C TYR A 89 25.46 20.98 37.75
N THR A 90 24.17 20.62 37.68
CA THR A 90 23.07 21.56 37.38
C THR A 90 22.20 21.95 38.57
N ARG A 91 22.59 21.65 39.82
CA ARG A 91 21.95 22.24 41.01
C ARG A 91 22.49 23.65 41.29
N PRO A 92 21.68 24.73 41.13
CA PRO A 92 22.15 26.09 41.37
C PRO A 92 21.93 26.49 42.83
N SER A 93 22.88 26.19 43.70
CA SER A 93 23.07 26.92 44.97
C SER A 93 24.43 26.63 45.60
N GLY A 94 25.16 27.67 46.03
CA GLY A 94 26.24 27.50 47.01
C GLY A 94 27.68 27.35 46.50
N ARG A 95 28.14 28.26 45.62
CA ARG A 95 29.53 28.77 45.50
C ARG A 95 30.68 27.86 46.01
N SER A 96 31.48 27.33 45.08
CA SER A 96 32.91 27.08 45.33
C SER A 96 33.76 27.80 44.29
N GLN A 97 34.27 28.98 44.66
CA GLN A 97 35.35 29.67 43.95
C GLN A 97 36.48 29.97 44.94
N ARG A 98 37.62 29.32 44.71
CA ARG A 98 38.98 29.69 45.18
C ARG A 98 39.88 29.40 43.97
N THR A 99 40.80 30.24 43.49
CA THR A 99 41.26 31.59 43.89
C THR A 99 41.02 32.56 42.69
N SER A 100 41.50 33.80 42.52
CA SER A 100 42.41 34.74 43.24
C SER A 100 42.08 36.16 42.68
N ALA A 101 42.43 37.33 43.25
CA ALA A 101 43.10 37.72 44.50
C ALA A 101 42.74 39.18 44.87
N LEU A 102 43.39 39.75 45.89
CA LEU A 102 43.73 41.18 46.12
C LEU A 102 42.85 42.29 45.46
N THR A 103 41.95 42.94 46.23
CA THR A 103 42.15 44.31 46.77
C THR A 103 41.00 44.77 47.70
N SER A 104 41.33 44.92 48.98
CA SER A 104 41.01 46.04 49.91
C SER A 104 39.62 46.73 50.03
N ARG A 105 39.15 46.78 51.30
CA ARG A 105 38.13 47.68 51.95
C ARG A 105 36.63 47.34 51.71
N SER A 106 35.86 46.89 52.72
CA SER A 106 35.28 47.59 53.92
C SER A 106 34.06 48.47 53.54
N THR A 107 32.86 48.40 54.14
CA THR A 107 32.44 48.25 55.56
C THR A 107 31.00 47.68 55.77
N ALA A 108 30.73 47.01 56.92
CA ALA A 108 29.43 46.88 57.64
C ALA A 108 28.22 46.19 56.92
N ARG A 109 27.16 45.66 57.58
CA ARG A 109 26.72 45.56 59.00
C ARG A 109 25.83 44.29 59.21
N SER A 110 25.54 43.89 60.45
CA SER A 110 24.93 42.58 60.84
C SER A 110 23.42 42.60 61.19
N SER A 111 22.68 41.51 60.93
CA SER A 111 21.64 40.85 61.81
C SER A 111 20.83 39.78 61.02
N VAL A 112 20.87 38.47 61.30
CA VAL A 112 20.13 37.68 62.34
C VAL A 112 18.61 37.50 62.09
N GLY A 113 18.16 36.24 61.91
CA GLY A 113 16.92 35.72 62.54
C GLY A 113 15.68 35.37 61.65
N PRO A 114 15.11 34.14 61.71
CA PRO A 114 13.90 33.67 60.97
C PRO A 114 12.72 33.31 61.96
N PRO A 115 11.69 32.43 61.73
CA PRO A 115 11.28 31.62 60.54
C PRO A 115 9.73 31.45 60.28
N THR A 116 9.36 30.47 59.42
CA THR A 116 8.04 29.75 59.28
C THR A 116 6.81 30.51 58.72
N ARG A 117 5.81 29.90 58.04
CA ARG A 117 5.42 28.47 57.77
C ARG A 117 4.57 28.35 56.46
N ARG A 118 4.51 27.16 55.84
CA ARG A 118 3.46 26.70 54.87
C ARG A 118 2.21 26.18 55.64
N PRO A 119 1.00 25.90 55.07
CA PRO A 119 0.72 25.35 53.72
C PRO A 119 -0.59 25.79 52.97
N ASP A 120 -0.86 25.10 51.85
CA ASP A 120 -2.06 25.05 50.95
C ASP A 120 -3.38 24.60 51.66
N PRO A 121 -4.60 24.44 51.04
CA PRO A 121 -4.92 24.34 49.60
C PRO A 121 -6.29 24.89 49.03
N PHE A 122 -6.38 24.78 47.70
CA PHE A 122 -7.51 24.69 46.73
C PHE A 122 -9.02 24.59 47.10
N LYS A 123 -9.80 25.17 46.16
CA LYS A 123 -11.10 24.77 45.51
C LYS A 123 -12.45 25.36 45.98
N ASP A 124 -13.09 26.02 44.99
CA ASP A 124 -14.52 25.99 44.55
C ASP A 124 -15.62 26.31 45.61
N HIS A 125 -16.87 26.71 45.31
CA HIS A 125 -17.69 26.64 44.09
C HIS A 125 -18.78 27.75 44.10
N THR A 126 -19.27 28.18 42.91
CA THR A 126 -20.66 28.66 42.56
C THR A 126 -21.41 29.68 43.44
N THR A 127 -22.24 30.63 42.96
CA THR A 127 -23.18 30.67 41.80
C THR A 127 -23.44 32.14 41.35
N PRO A 128 -24.19 32.42 40.25
CA PRO A 128 -24.15 33.70 39.53
C PRO A 128 -25.37 34.65 39.70
N ASP A 129 -25.27 35.80 39.02
CA ASP A 129 -26.34 36.69 38.50
C ASP A 129 -27.10 37.53 39.55
N ARG A 130 -27.21 38.87 39.46
CA ARG A 130 -27.80 39.62 38.33
C ARG A 130 -27.60 41.15 38.44
N ASN A 131 -27.48 41.82 37.28
CA ASN A 131 -27.77 43.24 36.97
C ASN A 131 -27.37 44.39 37.94
N THR A 132 -26.53 45.30 37.44
CA THR A 132 -26.94 46.70 37.21
C THR A 132 -26.25 47.26 35.96
N GLU A 133 -27.00 47.99 35.13
CA GLU A 133 -26.48 48.66 33.93
C GLU A 133 -25.77 49.96 34.33
N SER A 134 -24.64 50.30 33.71
CA SER A 134 -24.25 51.70 33.54
C SER A 134 -23.46 51.93 32.25
N ARG A 135 -24.12 52.68 31.37
CA ARG A 135 -23.67 53.20 30.08
C ARG A 135 -22.41 54.04 30.20
N ALA A 136 -21.40 53.75 29.39
CA ALA A 136 -20.17 54.54 29.27
C ALA A 136 -20.06 55.17 27.87
N ASP A 137 -20.47 56.43 27.75
CA ASP A 137 -20.22 57.29 26.58
C ASP A 137 -19.22 58.40 26.97
N ASN A 138 -18.15 58.53 26.19
CA ASN A 138 -17.40 59.76 25.89
C ASN A 138 -16.99 60.73 27.04
N LYS A 139 -15.68 60.77 27.36
CA LYS A 139 -14.88 62.03 27.36
C LYS A 139 -13.37 61.78 27.60
N PRO A 140 -12.47 62.36 26.79
CA PRO A 140 -11.06 62.52 27.15
C PRO A 140 -10.87 63.83 27.96
N THR A 141 -10.44 63.74 29.21
CA THR A 141 -10.22 64.91 30.07
C THR A 141 -8.85 65.52 29.83
N SER A 142 -8.78 66.47 28.90
CA SER A 142 -7.57 67.27 28.65
C SER A 142 -7.31 68.28 29.77
N ASN A 143 -6.60 67.85 30.82
CA ASN A 143 -6.14 68.72 31.92
C ASN A 143 -4.63 68.95 31.86
N LYS A 144 -4.17 69.79 30.91
CA LYS A 144 -2.75 70.19 30.83
C LYS A 144 -2.52 71.61 30.26
N THR A 145 -3.31 72.59 30.69
CA THR A 145 -3.22 73.98 30.18
C THR A 145 -3.39 75.10 31.22
N THR A 146 -3.59 74.80 32.51
CA THR A 146 -3.87 75.83 33.53
C THR A 146 -2.63 76.31 34.31
N LEU A 147 -1.61 75.46 34.50
CA LEU A 147 -0.41 75.78 35.29
C LEU A 147 0.60 76.71 34.57
N SER A 148 0.44 76.95 33.27
CA SER A 148 1.32 77.83 32.47
C SER A 148 0.92 79.30 32.58
N ASN A 149 -0.39 79.59 32.57
CA ASN A 149 -0.89 80.97 32.53
C ASN A 149 -0.80 81.68 33.88
N GLU A 150 -1.03 80.98 35.00
CA GLU A 150 -1.00 81.59 36.33
C GLU A 150 0.41 82.08 36.71
N LYS A 151 1.46 81.35 36.35
CA LYS A 151 2.86 81.81 36.53
C LYS A 151 3.16 83.07 35.72
N SER A 152 2.75 83.11 34.44
CA SER A 152 3.01 84.25 33.57
C SER A 152 2.32 85.54 34.04
N ILE A 153 1.12 85.44 34.63
CA ILE A 153 0.37 86.60 35.13
C ILE A 153 1.01 87.13 36.42
N VAL A 154 1.34 86.25 37.37
CA VAL A 154 1.97 86.64 38.65
C VAL A 154 3.35 87.29 38.42
N ASP A 155 4.15 86.75 37.50
CA ASP A 155 5.43 87.38 37.14
C ASP A 155 5.22 88.76 36.49
N GLU A 156 4.26 88.91 35.57
CA GLU A 156 4.04 90.19 34.88
C GLU A 156 3.49 91.29 35.82
N GLU A 157 2.67 90.94 36.81
CA GLU A 157 2.18 91.87 37.84
C GLU A 157 3.29 92.30 38.81
N LEU A 158 4.09 91.36 39.32
CA LEU A 158 5.26 91.66 40.16
C LEU A 158 6.29 92.56 39.44
N TRP A 159 6.50 92.34 38.14
CA TRP A 159 7.37 93.17 37.29
C TRP A 159 6.78 94.56 36.97
N LYS A 160 5.48 94.77 37.14
CA LYS A 160 4.82 96.09 37.03
C LYS A 160 4.89 96.84 38.36
N GLU A 161 4.62 96.17 39.48
CA GLU A 161 4.67 96.76 40.82
C GLU A 161 6.09 97.23 41.19
N ASN A 162 7.11 96.38 41.00
CA ASN A 162 8.52 96.72 41.26
C ASN A 162 9.01 97.92 40.40
N ARG A 163 8.42 98.13 39.21
CA ARG A 163 8.68 99.33 38.38
C ARG A 163 7.97 100.59 38.92
N ALA A 164 6.83 100.47 39.58
CA ALA A 164 6.15 101.58 40.25
C ALA A 164 6.94 102.04 41.48
N THR A 165 7.39 101.11 42.34
CA THR A 165 8.18 101.44 43.55
C THR A 165 9.51 102.13 43.21
N ARG A 166 10.16 101.71 42.11
CA ARG A 166 11.39 102.36 41.59
C ARG A 166 11.19 103.77 41.04
N ARG A 167 9.98 104.12 40.58
CA ARG A 167 9.66 105.50 40.15
C ARG A 167 9.40 106.40 41.35
N PHE A 168 8.74 105.88 42.39
CA PHE A 168 8.43 106.64 43.60
C PHE A 168 9.71 107.03 44.38
N SER A 169 10.68 106.12 44.46
CA SER A 169 11.98 106.36 45.10
C SER A 169 12.95 107.25 44.30
N ALA A 170 12.64 107.61 43.06
CA ALA A 170 13.49 108.44 42.21
C ALA A 170 13.17 109.96 42.27
N GLN A 171 12.07 110.36 42.91
CA GLN A 171 11.59 111.76 42.89
C GLN A 171 11.96 112.61 44.12
N HIS A 172 12.38 111.99 45.22
CA HIS A 172 13.06 112.66 46.34
C HIS A 172 14.53 112.25 46.32
N LEU A 173 15.46 113.20 46.60
CA LEU A 173 16.84 113.05 47.11
C LEU A 173 17.75 114.22 46.63
N THR A 174 17.64 115.40 47.25
CA THR A 174 18.48 116.59 46.99
C THR A 174 19.12 117.18 48.27
N SER A 175 20.29 116.66 48.65
CA SER A 175 21.29 117.25 49.59
C SER A 175 22.45 116.25 49.80
N GLU A 176 23.55 116.63 50.47
CA GLU A 176 24.77 115.78 50.54
C GLU A 176 24.56 114.42 51.22
N SER A 177 23.69 114.31 52.23
CA SER A 177 23.30 113.03 52.86
C SER A 177 22.79 111.98 51.86
N THR A 178 22.33 112.43 50.68
CA THR A 178 21.74 111.56 49.66
C THR A 178 22.76 110.84 48.80
N ILE A 179 24.04 111.22 48.84
CA ILE A 179 25.09 110.56 48.03
C ILE A 179 25.39 109.18 48.60
N GLU A 180 25.56 109.06 49.92
CA GLU A 180 25.78 107.78 50.59
C GLU A 180 24.61 106.82 50.34
N GLU A 181 23.37 107.28 50.53
CA GLU A 181 22.14 106.54 50.24
C GLU A 181 22.08 106.09 48.78
N LYS A 182 22.40 106.98 47.82
CA LYS A 182 22.50 106.60 46.39
C LYS A 182 23.56 105.53 46.15
N THR A 183 24.72 105.57 46.83
CA THR A 183 25.72 104.48 46.70
C THR A 183 25.23 103.16 47.29
N VAL A 184 24.47 103.17 48.39
CA VAL A 184 23.85 101.98 48.98
C VAL A 184 22.78 101.42 48.03
N ILE A 185 21.93 102.27 47.46
CA ILE A 185 20.93 101.89 46.45
C ILE A 185 21.60 101.29 45.20
N ILE A 186 22.74 101.82 44.75
CA ILE A 186 23.50 101.25 43.62
C ILE A 186 24.09 99.88 43.99
N LYS A 187 24.65 99.71 45.19
CA LYS A 187 25.17 98.42 45.68
C LYS A 187 24.06 97.37 45.78
N LEU A 188 22.91 97.72 46.37
CA LEU A 188 21.73 96.86 46.47
C LEU A 188 21.17 96.51 45.08
N ASN A 189 21.09 97.47 44.15
CA ASN A 189 20.69 97.18 42.77
C ASN A 189 21.69 96.30 42.02
N ARG A 190 22.99 96.34 42.37
CA ARG A 190 24.00 95.43 41.79
C ARG A 190 23.81 94.01 42.33
N GLN A 191 23.69 93.85 43.65
CA GLN A 191 23.39 92.56 44.29
C GLN A 191 22.06 91.98 43.82
N LEU A 192 21.03 92.81 43.64
CA LEU A 192 19.74 92.39 43.11
C LEU A 192 19.85 91.93 41.65
N ARG A 193 20.67 92.59 40.82
CA ARG A 193 20.97 92.08 39.47
C ARG A 193 21.73 90.76 39.52
N GLU A 194 22.81 90.67 40.30
CA GLU A 194 23.56 89.43 40.53
C GLU A 194 22.62 88.27 40.95
N LYS A 195 21.63 88.53 41.83
CA LYS A 195 20.62 87.54 42.22
C LYS A 195 19.54 87.26 41.17
N ILE A 196 19.13 88.24 40.36
CA ILE A 196 18.23 88.01 39.22
C ILE A 196 18.94 87.15 38.17
N ASP A 197 20.22 87.41 37.90
CA ASP A 197 21.05 86.66 36.97
C ASP A 197 21.24 85.21 37.47
N GLU A 198 21.61 85.01 38.75
CA GLU A 198 21.66 83.69 39.41
C GLU A 198 20.32 82.94 39.31
N CYS A 199 19.20 83.60 39.60
CA CYS A 199 17.86 83.01 39.47
C CYS A 199 17.53 82.63 38.02
N SER A 200 17.92 83.45 37.03
CA SER A 200 17.70 83.15 35.61
C SER A 200 18.49 81.91 35.18
N ASP A 201 19.73 81.79 35.63
CA ASP A 201 20.60 80.62 35.41
C ASP A 201 20.03 79.34 36.04
N LEU A 202 19.46 79.45 37.24
CA LEU A 202 18.79 78.33 37.91
C LEU A 202 17.50 77.92 37.19
N THR A 203 16.69 78.88 36.73
CA THR A 203 15.49 78.59 35.91
C THR A 203 15.86 77.92 34.58
N LEU A 204 16.94 78.36 33.91
CA LEU A 204 17.44 77.70 32.71
C LEU A 204 17.96 76.28 32.98
N LYS A 205 18.62 76.04 34.12
CA LYS A 205 19.04 74.69 34.55
C LYS A 205 17.85 73.79 34.87
N LEU A 206 16.83 74.31 35.55
CA LEU A 206 15.59 73.60 35.86
C LEU A 206 14.86 73.21 34.57
N SER A 207 14.63 74.17 33.66
CA SER A 207 13.97 73.92 32.37
C SER A 207 14.70 72.87 31.53
N ARG A 208 16.04 72.90 31.46
CA ARG A 208 16.83 71.85 30.78
C ARG A 208 16.66 70.47 31.44
N ALA A 209 16.59 70.42 32.77
CA ALA A 209 16.34 69.17 33.49
C ALA A 209 14.91 68.64 33.25
N GLU A 210 13.90 69.51 33.27
CA GLU A 210 12.51 69.18 32.94
C GLU A 210 12.38 68.64 31.50
N GLU A 211 13.06 69.25 30.52
CA GLU A 211 13.15 68.72 29.16
C GLU A 211 13.80 67.33 29.09
N GLN A 212 14.89 67.10 29.84
CA GLN A 212 15.55 65.80 29.92
C GLN A 212 14.64 64.74 30.55
N PHE A 213 13.94 65.06 31.65
CA PHE A 213 12.95 64.18 32.26
C PHE A 213 11.79 63.89 31.31
N SER A 214 11.32 64.87 30.53
CA SER A 214 10.26 64.65 29.56
C SER A 214 10.70 63.75 28.40
N LYS A 215 11.94 63.89 27.91
CA LYS A 215 12.51 63.01 26.87
C LYS A 215 12.63 61.58 27.39
N LEU A 216 13.28 61.41 28.54
CA LEU A 216 13.47 60.10 29.17
C LEU A 216 12.13 59.42 29.52
N ARG A 217 11.11 60.18 29.92
CA ARG A 217 9.76 59.65 30.12
C ARG A 217 9.16 59.13 28.81
N ASN A 218 9.24 59.89 27.72
CA ASN A 218 8.71 59.46 26.43
C ASN A 218 9.46 58.21 25.92
N GLU A 219 10.77 58.11 26.17
CA GLU A 219 11.57 56.91 25.87
C GLU A 219 11.12 55.70 26.70
N PHE A 220 10.85 55.87 28.00
CA PHE A 220 10.29 54.81 28.85
C PHE A 220 8.88 54.38 28.42
N ASP A 221 7.98 55.33 28.16
CA ASP A 221 6.61 55.05 27.72
C ASP A 221 6.64 54.30 26.37
N SER A 222 7.48 54.73 25.42
CA SER A 222 7.69 54.03 24.14
C SER A 222 8.32 52.63 24.29
N ALA A 223 9.27 52.45 25.20
CA ALA A 223 9.85 51.14 25.50
C ALA A 223 8.83 50.16 26.12
N ILE A 224 7.89 50.68 26.93
CA ILE A 224 6.78 49.91 27.48
C ILE A 224 5.82 49.47 26.37
N GLU A 225 5.45 50.38 25.46
CA GLU A 225 4.61 50.04 24.29
C GLU A 225 5.25 48.97 23.40
N ALA A 226 6.55 49.12 23.07
CA ALA A 226 7.29 48.13 22.30
C ALA A 226 7.37 46.76 23.02
N HIS A 227 7.54 46.74 24.35
CA HIS A 227 7.52 45.51 25.13
C HIS A 227 6.12 44.86 25.15
N GLN A 228 5.04 45.66 25.22
CA GLN A 228 3.67 45.13 25.14
C GLN A 228 3.37 44.54 23.76
N GLN A 229 3.80 45.22 22.68
CA GLN A 229 3.63 44.74 21.31
C GLN A 229 4.42 43.44 21.06
N THR A 230 5.69 43.37 21.46
CA THR A 230 6.49 42.14 21.32
C THR A 230 5.91 40.97 22.13
N LYS A 231 5.33 41.23 23.31
CA LYS A 231 4.61 40.22 24.10
C LYS A 231 3.33 39.73 23.41
N ALA A 232 2.56 40.62 22.78
CA ALA A 232 1.37 40.25 22.01
C ALA A 232 1.75 39.35 20.81
N ASN A 233 2.74 39.78 20.03
CA ASN A 233 3.26 39.01 18.89
C ASN A 233 3.80 37.63 19.31
N LEU A 234 4.45 37.52 20.47
CA LEU A 234 4.92 36.25 21.02
C LEU A 234 3.74 35.33 21.36
N MET A 235 2.69 35.84 22.00
CA MET A 235 1.50 35.06 22.36
C MET A 235 0.72 34.58 21.12
N GLU A 236 0.68 35.39 20.06
CA GLU A 236 0.12 34.98 18.77
C GLU A 236 0.98 33.90 18.11
N ALA A 237 2.30 34.03 18.10
CA ALA A 237 3.22 33.02 17.58
C ALA A 237 3.13 31.69 18.35
N GLU A 238 3.04 31.72 19.69
CA GLU A 238 2.81 30.53 20.52
C GLU A 238 1.48 29.85 20.18
N LYS A 239 0.40 30.61 19.97
CA LYS A 239 -0.90 30.09 19.55
C LYS A 239 -0.84 29.45 18.14
N HIS A 240 -0.10 30.06 17.21
CA HIS A 240 0.12 29.47 15.88
C HIS A 240 0.93 28.17 15.95
N LEU A 241 1.96 28.11 16.79
CA LEU A 241 2.75 26.87 17.00
C LEU A 241 1.90 25.75 17.59
N GLU A 242 1.05 26.02 18.58
CA GLU A 242 0.18 24.99 19.16
C GLU A 242 -0.90 24.53 18.15
N SER A 243 -1.40 25.44 17.30
CA SER A 243 -2.31 25.08 16.19
C SER A 243 -1.62 24.13 15.20
N LEU A 244 -0.43 24.49 14.71
CA LEU A 244 0.36 23.66 13.78
C LEU A 244 0.74 22.31 14.40
N ARG A 245 1.02 22.27 15.71
CA ARG A 245 1.27 21.03 16.44
C ARG A 245 0.03 20.14 16.46
N SER A 246 -1.14 20.70 16.75
CA SER A 246 -2.40 19.94 16.75
C SER A 246 -2.73 19.37 15.35
N GLU A 247 -2.44 20.13 14.29
CA GLU A 247 -2.58 19.69 12.90
C GLU A 247 -1.56 18.60 12.54
N SER A 248 -0.31 18.73 12.98
CA SER A 248 0.72 17.69 12.86
C SER A 248 0.31 16.38 13.56
N ASP A 249 -0.29 16.46 14.75
CA ASP A 249 -0.75 15.28 15.49
C ASP A 249 -1.97 14.61 14.82
N VAL A 250 -2.89 15.40 14.24
CA VAL A 250 -4.03 14.91 13.46
C VAL A 250 -3.60 14.29 12.13
N THR A 251 -2.70 14.93 11.39
CA THR A 251 -2.17 14.40 10.11
C THR A 251 -1.33 13.15 10.33
N SER A 252 -0.47 13.12 11.36
CA SER A 252 0.25 11.91 11.79
C SER A 252 -0.73 10.79 12.16
N SER A 253 -1.78 11.08 12.94
CA SER A 253 -2.82 10.11 13.30
C SER A 253 -3.61 9.59 12.08
N ARG A 254 -3.84 10.42 11.06
CA ARG A 254 -4.48 10.02 9.80
C ARG A 254 -3.55 9.14 8.97
N SER A 255 -2.28 9.54 8.83
CA SER A 255 -1.25 8.77 8.13
C SER A 255 -1.07 7.38 8.74
N ASN A 256 -0.91 7.30 10.07
CA ASN A 256 -0.80 6.02 10.79
C ASN A 256 -2.03 5.11 10.58
N LYS A 257 -3.25 5.66 10.51
CA LYS A 257 -4.45 4.88 10.18
C LYS A 257 -4.43 4.37 8.73
N SER A 258 -4.00 5.19 7.77
CA SER A 258 -3.84 4.75 6.37
C SER A 258 -2.79 3.64 6.25
N VAL A 259 -1.63 3.79 6.89
CA VAL A 259 -0.58 2.74 6.93
C VAL A 259 -1.14 1.43 7.50
N GLN A 260 -1.85 1.46 8.64
CA GLN A 260 -2.48 0.27 9.21
C GLN A 260 -3.54 -0.39 8.32
N MET A 261 -4.17 0.35 7.41
CA MET A 261 -5.10 -0.22 6.43
C MET A 261 -4.33 -0.90 5.30
N TYR A 262 -3.29 -0.27 4.75
CA TYR A 262 -2.42 -0.89 3.74
C TYR A 262 -1.65 -2.11 4.27
N GLU A 263 -1.25 -2.12 5.54
CA GLU A 263 -0.64 -3.29 6.18
C GLU A 263 -1.60 -4.49 6.22
N LYS A 264 -2.90 -4.26 6.50
CA LYS A 264 -3.93 -5.32 6.48
C LYS A 264 -4.23 -5.79 5.06
N GLU A 265 -4.29 -4.88 4.10
CA GLU A 265 -4.49 -5.22 2.68
C GLU A 265 -3.32 -6.06 2.14
N LEU A 266 -2.08 -5.66 2.45
CA LEU A 266 -0.88 -6.44 2.13
C LEU A 266 -0.89 -7.83 2.77
N GLU A 267 -1.39 -7.97 4.01
CA GLU A 267 -1.48 -9.28 4.66
C GLU A 267 -2.54 -10.18 4.01
N ILE A 268 -3.69 -9.63 3.59
CA ILE A 268 -4.71 -10.35 2.81
C ILE A 268 -4.13 -10.79 1.45
N VAL A 269 -3.40 -9.93 0.74
CA VAL A 269 -2.78 -10.27 -0.54
C VAL A 269 -1.68 -11.32 -0.38
N ARG A 270 -0.90 -11.29 0.71
CA ARG A 270 0.08 -12.35 1.04
C ARG A 270 -0.61 -13.69 1.31
N GLU A 271 -1.74 -13.67 2.01
CA GLU A 271 -2.55 -14.86 2.26
C GLU A 271 -3.11 -15.45 0.96
N GLU A 272 -3.67 -14.61 0.07
CA GLU A 272 -4.12 -15.03 -1.25
C GLU A 272 -2.98 -15.65 -2.06
N VAL A 273 -1.81 -15.00 -2.12
CA VAL A 273 -0.62 -15.55 -2.81
C VAL A 273 -0.15 -16.88 -2.19
N ARG A 274 -0.29 -17.07 -0.87
CA ARG A 274 -0.01 -18.36 -0.22
C ARG A 274 -0.99 -19.43 -0.69
N ILE A 275 -2.30 -19.16 -0.62
CA ILE A 275 -3.35 -20.10 -1.02
C ILE A 275 -3.25 -20.45 -2.52
N LEU A 276 -2.94 -19.47 -3.37
CA LEU A 276 -2.71 -19.67 -4.81
C LEU A 276 -1.45 -20.51 -5.10
N ARG A 277 -0.40 -20.39 -4.29
CA ARG A 277 0.78 -21.27 -4.39
C ARG A 277 0.46 -22.69 -3.97
N GLU A 278 -0.23 -22.87 -2.84
CA GLU A 278 -0.64 -24.20 -2.37
C GLU A 278 -1.60 -24.89 -3.34
N SER A 279 -2.54 -24.16 -3.95
CA SER A 279 -3.47 -24.73 -4.93
C SER A 279 -2.76 -25.10 -6.23
N ASN A 280 -1.83 -24.27 -6.71
CA ASN A 280 -1.01 -24.57 -7.88
C ASN A 280 -0.09 -25.78 -7.62
N GLU A 281 0.54 -25.86 -6.45
CA GLU A 281 1.33 -27.04 -6.05
C GLU A 281 0.48 -28.31 -6.00
N LYS A 282 -0.74 -28.25 -5.43
CA LYS A 282 -1.69 -29.38 -5.44
C LYS A 282 -2.12 -29.77 -6.86
N LEU A 283 -2.31 -28.81 -7.77
CA LEU A 283 -2.60 -29.08 -9.19
C LEU A 283 -1.42 -29.75 -9.90
N VAL A 284 -0.18 -29.29 -9.65
CA VAL A 284 1.03 -29.91 -10.18
C VAL A 284 1.20 -31.34 -9.65
N GLN A 285 1.00 -31.57 -8.35
CA GLN A 285 1.04 -32.91 -7.74
C GLN A 285 -0.04 -33.84 -8.31
N ASN A 286 -1.27 -33.35 -8.52
CA ASN A 286 -2.34 -34.12 -9.17
C ASN A 286 -2.00 -34.43 -10.64
N SER A 287 -1.45 -33.47 -11.39
CA SER A 287 -1.03 -33.69 -12.79
C SER A 287 0.09 -34.74 -12.87
N LEU A 288 1.09 -34.67 -11.99
CA LEU A 288 2.16 -35.66 -11.89
C LEU A 288 1.60 -37.05 -11.52
N SER A 289 0.69 -37.12 -10.56
CA SER A 289 0.06 -38.38 -10.13
C SER A 289 -0.81 -38.98 -11.24
N SER A 290 -1.58 -38.15 -11.95
CA SER A 290 -2.33 -38.57 -13.14
C SER A 290 -1.41 -39.05 -14.26
N GLN A 291 -0.24 -38.43 -14.43
CA GLN A 291 0.72 -38.82 -15.47
C GLN A 291 1.38 -40.16 -15.14
N THR A 292 1.77 -40.40 -13.87
CA THR A 292 2.29 -41.72 -13.44
C THR A 292 1.24 -42.83 -13.61
N LEU A 293 -0.04 -42.54 -13.40
CA LEU A 293 -1.14 -43.48 -13.69
C LEU A 293 -1.27 -43.74 -15.20
N THR A 294 -1.17 -42.72 -16.05
CA THR A 294 -1.19 -42.94 -17.51
C THR A 294 0.03 -43.72 -18.00
N ASP A 295 1.21 -43.48 -17.43
CA ASP A 295 2.43 -44.20 -17.80
C ASP A 295 2.32 -45.69 -17.44
N ALA A 296 1.77 -46.03 -16.25
CA ALA A 296 1.47 -47.40 -15.87
C ALA A 296 0.41 -48.08 -16.78
N VAL A 297 -0.59 -47.34 -17.24
CA VAL A 297 -1.57 -47.82 -18.23
C VAL A 297 -0.91 -48.05 -19.60
N VAL A 298 0.02 -47.18 -20.01
CA VAL A 298 0.78 -47.35 -21.26
C VAL A 298 1.73 -48.55 -21.17
N GLU A 299 2.44 -48.75 -20.05
CA GLU A 299 3.29 -49.93 -19.84
C GLU A 299 2.49 -51.24 -19.89
N THR A 300 1.34 -51.31 -19.20
CA THR A 300 0.45 -52.47 -19.25
C THR A 300 -0.15 -52.68 -20.64
N GLN A 301 -0.45 -51.62 -21.39
CA GLN A 301 -0.87 -51.74 -22.78
C GLN A 301 0.26 -52.26 -23.69
N ILE A 302 1.52 -51.86 -23.46
CA ILE A 302 2.69 -52.35 -24.19
C ILE A 302 2.94 -53.85 -23.91
N THR A 303 2.84 -54.30 -22.64
CA THR A 303 3.01 -55.72 -22.31
C THR A 303 1.88 -56.57 -22.90
N LEU A 304 0.63 -56.11 -22.85
CA LEU A 304 -0.49 -56.76 -23.53
C LEU A 304 -0.29 -56.82 -25.06
N ARG A 305 0.16 -55.74 -25.71
CA ARG A 305 0.45 -55.76 -27.16
C ARG A 305 1.57 -56.74 -27.52
N LYS A 306 2.64 -56.81 -26.72
CA LYS A 306 3.69 -57.83 -26.89
C LYS A 306 3.11 -59.25 -26.78
N ARG A 307 2.26 -59.48 -25.77
CA ARG A 307 1.64 -60.80 -25.57
C ARG A 307 0.67 -61.18 -26.70
N ILE A 308 -0.06 -60.21 -27.27
CA ILE A 308 -0.90 -60.43 -28.45
C ILE A 308 -0.03 -60.83 -29.65
N ALA A 309 1.06 -60.10 -29.92
CA ALA A 309 1.98 -60.44 -31.01
C ALA A 309 2.64 -61.83 -30.84
N GLU A 310 2.99 -62.21 -29.61
CA GLU A 310 3.45 -63.59 -29.30
C GLU A 310 2.37 -64.64 -29.64
N LEU A 311 1.11 -64.39 -29.27
CA LEU A 311 0.01 -65.31 -29.56
C LEU A 311 -0.32 -65.36 -31.06
N GLU A 312 -0.24 -64.23 -31.76
CA GLU A 312 -0.39 -64.15 -33.22
C GLU A 312 0.70 -64.95 -33.95
N THR A 313 1.97 -64.81 -33.54
CA THR A 313 3.06 -65.63 -34.13
C THR A 313 2.86 -67.12 -33.87
N GLN A 314 2.52 -67.52 -32.64
CA GLN A 314 2.18 -68.91 -32.31
C GLN A 314 0.99 -69.44 -33.12
N LEU A 315 -0.04 -68.62 -33.36
CA LEU A 315 -1.17 -68.97 -34.21
C LEU A 315 -0.73 -69.17 -35.67
N THR A 316 0.12 -68.29 -36.22
CA THR A 316 0.63 -68.45 -37.60
C THR A 316 1.50 -69.69 -37.77
N ASP A 317 2.34 -70.04 -36.79
CA ASP A 317 3.10 -71.29 -36.81
C ASP A 317 2.19 -72.53 -36.67
N ALA A 318 1.17 -72.46 -35.81
CA ALA A 318 0.17 -73.53 -35.70
C ALA A 318 -0.61 -73.74 -37.00
N LEU A 319 -0.98 -72.65 -37.70
CA LEU A 319 -1.62 -72.71 -39.02
C LEU A 319 -0.68 -73.28 -40.09
N ARG A 320 0.59 -72.87 -40.11
CA ARG A 320 1.60 -73.44 -41.04
C ARG A 320 1.79 -74.94 -40.81
N ASN A 321 1.92 -75.35 -39.54
CA ASN A 321 2.02 -76.77 -39.17
C ASN A 321 0.75 -77.54 -39.57
N HIS A 322 -0.44 -76.94 -39.40
CA HIS A 322 -1.68 -77.53 -39.86
C HIS A 322 -1.70 -77.72 -41.39
N GLU A 323 -1.32 -76.71 -42.18
CA GLU A 323 -1.19 -76.85 -43.63
C GLU A 323 -0.21 -77.96 -44.04
N GLU A 324 0.92 -78.08 -43.35
CA GLU A 324 1.91 -79.13 -43.59
C GLU A 324 1.31 -80.53 -43.31
N THR A 325 0.58 -80.71 -42.20
CA THR A 325 -0.13 -81.97 -41.92
C THR A 325 -1.25 -82.26 -42.93
N VAL A 326 -1.96 -81.24 -43.42
CA VAL A 326 -2.96 -81.40 -44.50
C VAL A 326 -2.31 -81.79 -45.82
N LYS A 327 -1.14 -81.22 -46.16
CA LYS A 327 -0.34 -81.63 -47.33
C LYS A 327 0.09 -83.10 -47.19
N GLN A 328 0.58 -83.53 -46.02
CA GLN A 328 0.93 -84.93 -45.74
C GLN A 328 -0.28 -85.87 -45.84
N LEU A 329 -1.42 -85.51 -45.24
CA LEU A 329 -2.67 -86.29 -45.34
C LEU A 329 -3.15 -86.45 -46.78
N ASN A 330 -3.01 -85.41 -47.61
CA ASN A 330 -3.37 -85.50 -49.03
C ASN A 330 -2.41 -86.39 -49.84
N ILE A 331 -1.13 -86.46 -49.48
CA ILE A 331 -0.18 -87.43 -50.08
C ILE A 331 -0.56 -88.85 -49.65
N ALA A 332 -0.81 -89.08 -48.35
CA ALA A 332 -1.24 -90.37 -47.82
C ALA A 332 -2.58 -90.83 -48.43
N ARG A 333 -3.54 -89.93 -48.63
CA ARG A 333 -4.79 -90.20 -49.37
C ARG A 333 -4.53 -90.64 -50.80
N LYS A 334 -3.67 -89.94 -51.56
CA LYS A 334 -3.30 -90.35 -52.93
C LYS A 334 -2.65 -91.74 -52.97
N GLN A 335 -1.79 -92.05 -51.99
CA GLN A 335 -1.19 -93.40 -51.86
C GLN A 335 -2.25 -94.46 -51.51
N ARG A 336 -3.16 -94.16 -50.59
CA ARG A 336 -4.32 -95.01 -50.25
C ARG A 336 -5.18 -95.28 -51.49
N ASP A 337 -5.49 -94.27 -52.29
CA ASP A 337 -6.30 -94.39 -53.51
C ASP A 337 -5.58 -95.23 -54.59
N GLN A 338 -4.25 -95.14 -54.70
CA GLN A 338 -3.45 -96.00 -55.57
C GLN A 338 -3.44 -97.46 -55.09
N LEU A 339 -3.31 -97.69 -53.78
CA LEU A 339 -3.40 -99.02 -53.19
C LEU A 339 -4.82 -99.61 -53.33
N GLU A 340 -5.86 -98.80 -53.16
CA GLU A 340 -7.26 -99.22 -53.33
C GLU A 340 -7.55 -99.63 -54.79
N LYS A 341 -6.98 -98.92 -55.78
CA LYS A 341 -7.03 -99.34 -57.19
C LYS A 341 -6.33 -100.68 -57.41
N ARG A 342 -5.11 -100.85 -56.88
CA ARG A 342 -4.38 -102.13 -56.97
C ARG A 342 -5.09 -103.27 -56.26
N ILE A 343 -5.76 -103.01 -55.13
CA ILE A 343 -6.61 -103.99 -54.45
C ILE A 343 -7.77 -104.38 -55.36
N LYS A 344 -8.48 -103.42 -55.97
CA LYS A 344 -9.57 -103.69 -56.91
C LYS A 344 -9.11 -104.45 -58.17
N GLU A 345 -7.91 -104.18 -58.68
CA GLU A 345 -7.30 -104.96 -59.78
C GLU A 345 -6.98 -106.41 -59.35
N VAL A 346 -6.49 -106.61 -58.13
CA VAL A 346 -6.26 -107.95 -57.54
C VAL A 346 -7.58 -108.66 -57.22
N GLU A 347 -8.60 -107.95 -56.74
CA GLU A 347 -9.96 -108.48 -56.51
C GLU A 347 -10.62 -108.88 -57.83
N ASN A 348 -10.50 -108.08 -58.89
CA ASN A 348 -10.99 -108.45 -60.22
C ASN A 348 -10.28 -109.69 -60.76
N SER A 349 -8.94 -109.71 -60.75
CA SER A 349 -8.17 -110.88 -61.23
C SER A 349 -8.28 -112.12 -60.33
N THR A 350 -8.65 -111.98 -59.06
CA THR A 350 -9.02 -113.12 -58.19
C THR A 350 -10.48 -113.52 -58.35
N ASN A 351 -11.39 -112.61 -58.68
CA ASN A 351 -12.79 -112.93 -59.03
C ASN A 351 -12.89 -113.60 -60.41
N GLU A 352 -12.03 -113.24 -61.37
CA GLU A 352 -11.84 -113.97 -62.63
C GLU A 352 -11.28 -115.38 -62.39
N ARG A 353 -10.40 -115.55 -61.39
CA ARG A 353 -9.95 -116.89 -60.96
C ARG A 353 -11.03 -117.66 -60.20
N LYS A 354 -11.90 -116.98 -59.45
CA LYS A 354 -13.06 -117.60 -58.77
C LYS A 354 -14.16 -117.97 -59.76
N SER A 355 -14.43 -117.19 -60.81
CA SER A 355 -15.41 -117.58 -61.84
C SER A 355 -14.98 -118.81 -62.66
N ILE A 356 -13.69 -119.16 -62.63
CA ILE A 356 -13.15 -120.43 -63.16
C ILE A 356 -13.28 -121.60 -62.15
N VAL A 357 -13.46 -121.33 -60.85
CA VAL A 357 -13.52 -122.33 -59.77
C VAL A 357 -14.95 -122.57 -59.24
N ASP A 358 -15.82 -121.56 -59.25
CA ASP A 358 -17.18 -121.60 -58.69
C ASP A 358 -18.24 -122.16 -59.66
N ALA A 359 -17.82 -122.73 -60.80
CA ALA A 359 -18.67 -123.59 -61.64
C ALA A 359 -18.96 -124.96 -60.99
N SER A 360 -18.59 -125.19 -59.73
CA SER A 360 -18.81 -126.44 -58.99
C SER A 360 -18.88 -126.27 -57.47
N ARG A 361 -19.94 -125.61 -56.96
CA ARG A 361 -20.77 -126.19 -55.87
C ARG A 361 -22.06 -125.43 -55.59
N THR A 362 -23.08 -126.22 -55.27
CA THR A 362 -24.46 -125.83 -55.01
C THR A 362 -24.74 -125.57 -53.52
N ASP A 363 -25.69 -124.66 -53.28
CA ASP A 363 -26.73 -124.73 -52.23
C ASP A 363 -26.42 -124.27 -50.78
N ARG A 364 -27.48 -123.66 -50.18
CA ARG A 364 -27.81 -123.41 -48.74
C ARG A 364 -27.36 -122.13 -48.00
N ASN A 365 -28.36 -121.27 -47.79
CA ASN A 365 -28.85 -120.62 -46.54
C ASN A 365 -27.90 -120.32 -45.35
N GLY A 366 -28.06 -119.12 -44.77
CA GLY A 366 -28.14 -119.00 -43.30
C GLY A 366 -27.51 -117.78 -42.58
N PHE A 367 -28.29 -116.71 -42.43
CA PHE A 367 -28.47 -115.85 -41.22
C PHE A 367 -27.31 -115.16 -40.43
N ASP A 368 -27.62 -113.91 -40.05
CA ASP A 368 -27.20 -113.11 -38.88
C ASP A 368 -25.84 -112.37 -38.78
N GLY A 369 -25.85 -111.15 -38.17
CA GLY A 369 -24.60 -110.50 -37.74
C GLY A 369 -24.47 -108.97 -37.55
N ARG A 370 -25.34 -108.30 -36.76
CA ARG A 370 -25.05 -107.07 -35.94
C ARG A 370 -24.71 -105.69 -36.59
N HIS A 371 -25.64 -104.74 -36.40
CA HIS A 371 -25.55 -103.48 -35.63
C HIS A 371 -24.16 -102.81 -35.36
N PRO A 372 -24.06 -101.47 -35.44
CA PRO A 372 -24.56 -100.60 -34.36
C PRO A 372 -25.39 -99.39 -34.86
N SER A 373 -26.65 -99.26 -34.41
CA SER A 373 -27.07 -98.31 -33.36
C SER A 373 -27.24 -96.86 -33.83
N SER A 374 -28.48 -96.47 -34.10
CA SER A 374 -28.92 -95.11 -33.78
C SER A 374 -28.84 -94.95 -32.26
N VAL A 375 -27.76 -94.36 -31.75
CA VAL A 375 -27.68 -93.97 -30.34
C VAL A 375 -28.64 -92.82 -30.10
N GLU A 376 -29.86 -93.24 -29.78
CA GLU A 376 -30.76 -92.68 -28.79
C GLU A 376 -30.42 -91.28 -28.29
N ILE A 377 -31.24 -90.33 -28.73
CA ILE A 377 -31.47 -89.07 -28.02
C ILE A 377 -31.81 -89.35 -26.53
N SER A 378 -32.39 -90.52 -26.21
CA SER A 378 -32.61 -91.01 -24.84
C SER A 378 -31.32 -91.22 -24.04
N GLN A 379 -30.20 -91.64 -24.64
CA GLN A 379 -28.91 -91.69 -23.93
C GLN A 379 -28.41 -90.28 -23.63
N VAL A 380 -28.48 -89.35 -24.58
CA VAL A 380 -28.09 -87.94 -24.36
C VAL A 380 -28.96 -87.26 -23.29
N TYR A 381 -30.28 -87.51 -23.29
CA TYR A 381 -31.17 -87.03 -22.23
C TYR A 381 -30.93 -87.75 -20.89
N GLY A 382 -30.54 -89.02 -20.89
CA GLY A 382 -30.12 -89.76 -19.71
C GLY A 382 -28.84 -89.19 -19.10
N ASP A 383 -27.83 -88.91 -19.93
CA ASP A 383 -26.55 -88.33 -19.54
C ASP A 383 -26.74 -86.88 -19.04
N ILE A 384 -27.53 -86.05 -19.72
CA ILE A 384 -27.86 -84.70 -19.26
C ILE A 384 -28.63 -84.74 -17.93
N SER A 385 -29.59 -85.66 -17.79
CA SER A 385 -30.32 -85.84 -16.53
C SER A 385 -29.38 -86.31 -15.41
N SER A 386 -28.48 -87.26 -15.69
CA SER A 386 -27.48 -87.75 -14.74
C SER A 386 -26.46 -86.67 -14.36
N ILE A 387 -26.04 -85.82 -15.31
CA ILE A 387 -25.17 -84.67 -15.04
C ILE A 387 -25.89 -83.67 -14.13
N ILE A 388 -27.15 -83.32 -14.41
CA ILE A 388 -27.95 -82.42 -13.57
C ILE A 388 -28.20 -83.02 -12.18
N GLU A 389 -28.52 -84.31 -12.08
CA GLU A 389 -28.64 -85.01 -10.81
C GLU A 389 -27.32 -85.06 -10.06
N SER A 390 -26.20 -85.26 -10.76
CA SER A 390 -24.87 -85.25 -10.15
C SER A 390 -24.49 -83.85 -9.66
N HIS A 391 -24.88 -82.78 -10.36
CA HIS A 391 -24.62 -81.39 -9.95
C HIS A 391 -25.52 -80.96 -8.79
N MET A 392 -26.80 -81.36 -8.80
CA MET A 392 -27.74 -81.15 -7.69
C MET A 392 -27.30 -81.93 -6.45
N ARG A 393 -26.95 -83.21 -6.59
CA ARG A 393 -26.38 -84.01 -5.50
C ARG A 393 -25.08 -83.40 -5.02
N ARG A 394 -24.12 -83.08 -5.90
CA ARG A 394 -22.82 -82.49 -5.53
C ARG A 394 -22.96 -81.11 -4.87
N SER A 395 -23.93 -80.28 -5.26
CA SER A 395 -24.24 -79.01 -4.58
C SER A 395 -24.97 -79.19 -3.25
N ALA A 396 -25.62 -80.33 -3.01
CA ALA A 396 -26.29 -80.67 -1.74
C ALA A 396 -25.43 -81.55 -0.82
N THR A 397 -24.40 -82.22 -1.37
CA THR A 397 -23.45 -83.12 -0.69
C THR A 397 -22.02 -82.57 -0.72
N GLU A 398 -21.82 -81.30 -1.02
CA GLU A 398 -20.67 -80.54 -0.50
C GLU A 398 -20.94 -80.26 0.98
N GLY A 399 -21.02 -81.36 1.74
CA GLY A 399 -21.34 -81.39 3.15
C GLY A 399 -20.24 -80.68 3.91
N ILE A 400 -20.61 -79.62 4.63
CA ILE A 400 -19.71 -78.84 5.50
C ILE A 400 -19.18 -79.71 6.68
N PHE A 401 -19.67 -80.94 6.80
CA PHE A 401 -19.39 -81.91 7.86
C PHE A 401 -19.26 -83.32 7.28
N ASP A 402 -18.16 -83.99 7.57
CA ASP A 402 -18.06 -85.45 7.42
C ASP A 402 -19.03 -86.13 8.40
N GLU A 403 -19.64 -87.25 7.98
CA GLU A 403 -20.57 -88.04 8.81
C GLU A 403 -19.90 -88.62 10.07
N ASP A 404 -18.57 -88.76 10.07
CA ASP A 404 -17.76 -89.27 11.19
C ASP A 404 -17.43 -88.22 12.27
N MET A 405 -17.73 -86.93 12.04
CA MET A 405 -17.45 -85.86 13.00
C MET A 405 -18.30 -86.02 14.28
N LYS A 406 -17.67 -85.91 15.46
CA LYS A 406 -18.41 -85.97 16.74
C LYS A 406 -19.39 -84.80 16.85
N LYS A 407 -20.57 -85.04 17.42
CA LYS A 407 -21.64 -84.03 17.57
C LYS A 407 -21.15 -82.73 18.21
N ASP A 408 -20.25 -82.81 19.20
CA ASP A 408 -19.70 -81.63 19.87
C ASP A 408 -18.80 -80.79 18.93
N GLU A 409 -18.00 -81.44 18.09
CA GLU A 409 -17.17 -80.76 17.09
C GLU A 409 -18.01 -80.18 15.95
N GLN A 410 -19.12 -80.84 15.59
CA GLN A 410 -20.10 -80.26 14.67
C GLN A 410 -20.75 -79.00 15.28
N ILE A 411 -21.10 -79.03 16.56
CA ILE A 411 -21.66 -77.89 17.30
C ILE A 411 -20.67 -76.72 17.38
N GLU A 412 -19.37 -76.96 17.63
CA GLU A 412 -18.36 -75.88 17.65
C GLU A 412 -18.10 -75.27 16.26
N LYS A 413 -18.10 -76.09 15.19
CA LYS A 413 -18.08 -75.59 13.80
C LYS A 413 -19.33 -74.74 13.48
N TRP A 414 -20.53 -75.14 13.94
CA TRP A 414 -21.74 -74.30 13.80
C TRP A 414 -21.66 -73.00 14.60
N LYS A 415 -21.14 -73.03 15.84
CA LYS A 415 -20.93 -71.83 16.67
C LYS A 415 -19.92 -70.87 16.04
N THR A 416 -18.82 -71.37 15.51
CA THR A 416 -17.79 -70.55 14.84
C THR A 416 -18.30 -69.94 13.53
N LEU A 417 -19.06 -70.69 12.72
CA LEU A 417 -19.76 -70.15 11.55
C LEU A 417 -20.79 -69.08 11.93
N TYR A 418 -21.61 -69.32 12.95
CA TYR A 418 -22.59 -68.35 13.44
C TYR A 418 -21.93 -67.07 14.00
N ALA A 419 -20.85 -67.21 14.75
CA ALA A 419 -20.05 -66.08 15.22
C ALA A 419 -19.43 -65.29 14.05
N GLY A 420 -18.90 -65.99 13.04
CA GLY A 420 -18.42 -65.39 11.79
C GLY A 420 -19.50 -64.54 11.13
N LEU A 421 -20.68 -65.14 10.88
CA LEU A 421 -21.84 -64.46 10.29
C LEU A 421 -22.29 -63.25 11.11
N GLN A 422 -22.28 -63.32 12.44
CA GLN A 422 -22.60 -62.18 13.30
C GLN A 422 -21.57 -61.05 13.19
N THR A 423 -20.27 -61.36 13.11
CA THR A 423 -19.24 -60.32 12.88
C THR A 423 -19.34 -59.70 11.48
N GLU A 424 -19.73 -60.47 10.47
CA GLU A 424 -19.99 -59.96 9.12
C GLU A 424 -21.25 -59.07 9.09
N ASN A 425 -22.33 -59.48 9.76
CA ASN A 425 -23.53 -58.67 9.91
C ASN A 425 -23.25 -57.35 10.64
N ALA A 426 -22.38 -57.35 11.65
CA ALA A 426 -21.90 -56.12 12.31
C ALA A 426 -21.12 -55.22 11.34
N LYS A 427 -20.16 -55.76 10.57
CA LYS A 427 -19.41 -55.00 9.54
C LYS A 427 -20.34 -54.40 8.47
N LEU A 428 -21.39 -55.12 8.06
CA LEU A 428 -22.39 -54.62 7.11
C LEU A 428 -23.23 -53.48 7.69
N ARG A 429 -23.55 -53.51 8.99
CA ARG A 429 -24.22 -52.39 9.68
C ARG A 429 -23.32 -51.16 9.78
N ASP A 430 -22.05 -51.35 10.16
CA ASP A 430 -21.07 -50.26 10.22
C ASP A 430 -20.86 -49.65 8.82
N MET A 431 -20.72 -50.49 7.79
CA MET A 431 -20.66 -50.05 6.40
C MET A 431 -21.91 -49.23 6.01
N LEU A 432 -23.11 -49.72 6.31
CA LEU A 432 -24.35 -49.02 5.99
C LEU A 432 -24.47 -47.67 6.71
N LEU A 433 -24.03 -47.58 7.97
CA LEU A 433 -23.97 -46.33 8.73
C LEU A 433 -22.96 -45.34 8.12
N THR A 434 -21.76 -45.81 7.72
CA THR A 434 -20.79 -44.95 7.02
C THR A 434 -21.31 -44.51 5.65
N GLN A 435 -22.01 -45.39 4.91
CA GLN A 435 -22.61 -45.05 3.62
C GLN A 435 -23.75 -44.03 3.78
N HIS A 436 -24.60 -44.15 4.81
CA HIS A 436 -25.61 -43.14 5.13
C HIS A 436 -24.94 -41.79 5.41
N LYS A 437 -23.90 -41.77 6.26
CA LYS A 437 -23.17 -40.55 6.59
C LYS A 437 -22.53 -39.90 5.36
N VAL A 438 -21.87 -40.69 4.49
CA VAL A 438 -21.29 -40.20 3.24
C VAL A 438 -22.35 -39.67 2.27
N ASN A 439 -23.51 -40.33 2.18
CA ASN A 439 -24.63 -39.86 1.37
C ASN A 439 -25.23 -38.55 1.91
N GLU A 440 -25.32 -38.40 3.23
CA GLU A 440 -25.79 -37.18 3.90
C GLU A 440 -24.81 -36.01 3.67
N GLU A 441 -23.51 -36.25 3.86
CA GLU A 441 -22.45 -35.26 3.57
C GLU A 441 -22.43 -34.88 2.07
N SER A 442 -22.58 -35.85 1.16
CA SER A 442 -22.67 -35.62 -0.29
C SER A 442 -23.92 -34.79 -0.66
N SER A 443 -25.08 -35.11 -0.07
CA SER A 443 -26.31 -34.34 -0.24
C SER A 443 -26.14 -32.88 0.20
N ASN A 444 -25.52 -32.67 1.38
CA ASN A 444 -25.23 -31.34 1.91
C ASN A 444 -24.22 -30.56 1.03
N GLN A 445 -23.19 -31.23 0.50
CA GLN A 445 -22.24 -30.63 -0.45
C GLN A 445 -22.93 -30.20 -1.75
N VAL A 446 -23.82 -31.04 -2.31
CA VAL A 446 -24.62 -30.70 -3.49
C VAL A 446 -25.56 -29.53 -3.22
N ALA A 447 -26.22 -29.50 -2.05
CA ALA A 447 -27.08 -28.39 -1.65
C ALA A 447 -26.30 -27.05 -1.55
N LEU A 448 -25.12 -27.06 -0.93
CA LEU A 448 -24.26 -25.88 -0.83
C LEU A 448 -23.70 -25.44 -2.20
N ALA A 449 -23.29 -26.39 -3.04
CA ALA A 449 -22.84 -26.11 -4.40
C ALA A 449 -23.96 -25.49 -5.26
N ASN A 450 -25.19 -25.99 -5.13
CA ASN A 450 -26.37 -25.41 -5.79
C ASN A 450 -26.66 -23.99 -5.28
N GLN A 451 -26.60 -23.74 -3.97
CA GLN A 451 -26.78 -22.39 -3.40
C GLN A 451 -25.73 -21.41 -3.94
N ASN A 452 -24.46 -21.82 -4.00
CA ASN A 452 -23.38 -21.01 -4.57
C ASN A 452 -23.59 -20.77 -6.07
N SER A 453 -24.06 -21.78 -6.82
CA SER A 453 -24.39 -21.62 -8.25
C SER A 453 -25.54 -20.65 -8.49
N ILE A 454 -26.57 -20.66 -7.64
CA ILE A 454 -27.70 -19.73 -7.70
C ILE A 454 -27.20 -18.30 -7.42
N ARG A 455 -26.46 -18.11 -6.32
CA ARG A 455 -25.89 -16.80 -5.98
C ARG A 455 -24.99 -16.23 -7.08
N ASN A 456 -24.10 -17.05 -7.64
CA ASN A 456 -23.23 -16.63 -8.74
C ASN A 456 -24.07 -16.22 -9.96
N LYS A 457 -25.13 -16.96 -10.29
CA LYS A 457 -26.05 -16.63 -11.38
C LYS A 457 -26.75 -15.28 -11.13
N GLU A 458 -27.27 -15.05 -9.93
CA GLU A 458 -27.88 -13.76 -9.54
C GLU A 458 -26.89 -12.59 -9.63
N GLU A 459 -25.62 -12.80 -9.26
CA GLU A 459 -24.57 -11.78 -9.39
C GLU A 459 -24.22 -11.49 -10.87
N TYR A 460 -24.22 -12.49 -11.75
CA TYR A 460 -24.07 -12.27 -13.19
C TYR A 460 -25.29 -11.60 -13.83
N GLU A 461 -26.51 -11.97 -13.43
CA GLU A 461 -27.74 -11.32 -13.88
C GLU A 461 -27.78 -9.84 -13.45
N ARG A 462 -27.32 -9.51 -12.24
CA ARG A 462 -27.17 -8.12 -11.78
C ARG A 462 -26.20 -7.32 -12.64
N LYS A 463 -24.99 -7.85 -12.89
CA LYS A 463 -23.99 -7.22 -13.78
C LYS A 463 -24.51 -7.03 -15.21
N LEU A 464 -25.28 -8.00 -15.72
CA LEU A 464 -25.90 -7.90 -17.04
C LEU A 464 -26.95 -6.78 -17.08
N ASN A 465 -27.79 -6.67 -16.04
CA ASN A 465 -28.77 -5.60 -15.92
C ASN A 465 -28.11 -4.22 -15.83
N GLU A 466 -27.04 -4.07 -15.05
CA GLU A 466 -26.25 -2.83 -14.96
C GLU A 466 -25.69 -2.39 -16.32
N LEU A 467 -25.15 -3.34 -17.11
CA LEU A 467 -24.67 -3.08 -18.48
C LEU A 467 -25.81 -2.71 -19.43
N VAL A 468 -26.99 -3.34 -19.31
CA VAL A 468 -28.18 -3.00 -20.10
C VAL A 468 -28.70 -1.61 -19.73
N GLU A 469 -28.70 -1.23 -18.45
CA GLU A 469 -29.05 0.13 -18.01
C GLU A 469 -28.05 1.18 -18.50
N GLU A 470 -26.75 0.87 -18.51
CA GLU A 470 -25.75 1.76 -19.09
C GLU A 470 -25.92 1.90 -20.60
N LEU A 471 -26.15 0.80 -21.34
CA LEU A 471 -26.45 0.83 -22.76
C LEU A 471 -27.71 1.66 -23.05
N ASN A 472 -28.76 1.54 -22.24
CA ASN A 472 -29.96 2.36 -22.34
C ASN A 472 -29.70 3.85 -22.04
N ARG A 473 -28.82 4.18 -21.08
CA ARG A 473 -28.38 5.57 -20.82
C ARG A 473 -27.60 6.13 -22.00
N ARG A 474 -26.65 5.36 -22.57
CA ARG A 474 -25.90 5.71 -23.78
C ARG A 474 -26.83 5.90 -24.97
N ALA A 475 -27.79 5.01 -25.21
CA ALA A 475 -28.78 5.10 -26.28
C ALA A 475 -29.65 6.37 -26.16
N LYS A 476 -30.14 6.70 -24.95
CA LYS A 476 -30.85 7.96 -24.69
C LYS A 476 -30.00 9.19 -24.98
N ARG A 477 -28.71 9.19 -24.59
CA ARG A 477 -27.77 10.29 -24.89
C ARG A 477 -27.49 10.42 -26.39
N VAL A 478 -27.33 9.30 -27.10
CA VAL A 478 -27.23 9.28 -28.57
C VAL A 478 -28.50 9.86 -29.21
N GLN A 479 -29.69 9.49 -28.73
CA GLN A 479 -30.95 10.05 -29.24
C GLN A 479 -31.07 11.56 -28.95
N MET A 480 -30.64 12.03 -27.78
CA MET A 480 -30.57 13.47 -27.47
C MET A 480 -29.61 14.20 -28.42
N LEU A 481 -28.40 13.67 -28.63
CA LEU A 481 -27.42 14.23 -29.57
C LEU A 481 -27.94 14.21 -31.02
N GLN A 482 -28.59 13.13 -31.46
CA GLN A 482 -29.23 13.06 -32.78
C GLN A 482 -30.36 14.09 -32.91
N ASN A 483 -31.16 14.31 -31.86
CA ASN A 483 -32.19 15.34 -31.86
C ASN A 483 -31.59 16.76 -31.86
N GLN A 484 -30.47 16.99 -31.17
CA GLN A 484 -29.73 18.26 -31.20
C GLN A 484 -29.08 18.51 -32.56
N ILE A 485 -28.46 17.51 -33.18
CA ILE A 485 -27.94 17.60 -34.55
C ILE A 485 -29.09 17.83 -35.54
N ARG A 486 -30.23 17.15 -35.36
CA ARG A 486 -31.43 17.37 -36.17
C ARG A 486 -31.97 18.80 -35.97
N SER A 487 -32.02 19.33 -34.75
CA SER A 487 -32.41 20.74 -34.56
C SER A 487 -31.39 21.67 -35.21
N ILE A 488 -30.09 21.51 -35.00
CA ILE A 488 -29.06 22.37 -35.63
C ILE A 488 -29.12 22.31 -37.17
N ALA A 489 -29.43 21.15 -37.76
CA ALA A 489 -29.53 20.97 -39.20
C ALA A 489 -30.82 21.55 -39.82
N TYR A 490 -31.91 21.66 -39.05
CA TYR A 490 -33.23 22.11 -39.55
C TYR A 490 -33.73 23.44 -38.95
N SER A 491 -33.15 23.93 -37.85
CA SER A 491 -33.33 25.28 -37.30
C SER A 491 -32.03 26.06 -37.55
N GLY A 492 -32.04 26.94 -38.56
CA GLY A 492 -30.84 27.57 -39.07
C GLY A 492 -30.09 28.45 -38.07
N GLN A 493 -28.77 28.25 -38.03
CA GLN A 493 -27.73 29.19 -37.61
C GLN A 493 -27.89 29.94 -36.28
N GLU A 494 -27.29 29.40 -35.21
CA GLU A 494 -26.25 30.12 -34.46
C GLU A 494 -25.11 29.14 -34.06
N PRO A 495 -23.82 29.51 -34.17
CA PRO A 495 -22.72 28.65 -33.75
C PRO A 495 -22.48 28.76 -32.24
N ILE A 496 -23.03 27.83 -31.47
CA ILE A 496 -22.76 27.73 -30.02
C ILE A 496 -21.37 27.12 -29.80
N GLU A 497 -20.62 27.68 -28.85
CA GLU A 497 -19.22 27.41 -28.56
C GLU A 497 -18.91 25.91 -28.39
N THR A 498 -17.88 25.43 -29.11
CA THR A 498 -17.35 24.08 -29.00
C THR A 498 -16.75 23.82 -27.62
N ARG A 499 -17.51 23.13 -26.75
CA ARG A 499 -16.97 22.55 -25.51
C ARG A 499 -17.42 21.10 -25.29
N LEU A 500 -16.99 20.23 -26.20
CA LEU A 500 -16.89 18.79 -25.96
C LEU A 500 -15.59 18.26 -26.57
N SER A 501 -14.71 17.74 -25.72
CA SER A 501 -13.52 16.98 -26.12
C SER A 501 -13.18 15.93 -25.05
N GLU A 502 -14.16 15.06 -24.74
CA GLU A 502 -13.86 13.76 -24.11
C GLU A 502 -13.22 12.86 -25.17
N SER A 503 -11.94 13.08 -25.40
CA SER A 503 -11.09 12.19 -26.18
C SER A 503 -10.67 11.02 -25.29
N HIS A 504 -11.06 9.81 -25.66
CA HIS A 504 -10.33 8.63 -25.20
C HIS A 504 -8.95 8.68 -25.84
N ILE A 505 -7.93 8.94 -25.03
CA ILE A 505 -6.54 9.03 -25.46
C ILE A 505 -5.98 7.61 -25.56
N SER A 506 -5.58 7.20 -26.77
CA SER A 506 -4.92 5.91 -27.05
C SER A 506 -3.45 5.93 -26.65
N ASP A 507 -2.88 4.76 -26.29
CA ASP A 507 -1.48 4.56 -25.89
C ASP A 507 -0.44 5.20 -26.83
N GLY A 508 -0.05 6.44 -26.49
CA GLY A 508 1.02 7.22 -27.11
C GLY A 508 1.40 8.34 -26.12
N SER A 509 2.68 8.72 -26.08
CA SER A 509 3.25 9.64 -25.09
C SER A 509 2.43 10.92 -24.91
N ASN A 510 1.90 11.10 -23.70
CA ASN A 510 1.03 12.23 -23.36
C ASN A 510 1.83 13.41 -22.82
N GLU A 511 2.40 14.18 -23.73
CA GLU A 511 3.06 15.45 -23.43
C GLU A 511 2.00 16.51 -23.09
N THR A 512 2.07 17.09 -21.89
CA THR A 512 1.21 18.20 -21.47
C THR A 512 2.01 19.50 -21.45
N VAL A 513 1.49 20.56 -22.08
CA VAL A 513 2.25 21.79 -22.35
C VAL A 513 1.60 22.99 -21.68
N LEU A 514 2.31 23.59 -20.72
CA LEU A 514 1.92 24.84 -20.05
C LEU A 514 2.63 26.02 -20.69
N ARG A 515 1.89 26.90 -21.37
CA ARG A 515 2.44 28.10 -22.03
C ARG A 515 1.89 29.40 -21.46
N ILE A 516 2.73 30.13 -20.73
CA ILE A 516 2.41 31.43 -20.15
C ILE A 516 2.90 32.51 -21.10
N THR A 517 1.97 33.14 -21.83
CA THR A 517 2.31 34.10 -22.90
C THR A 517 2.57 35.51 -22.35
N LYS A 518 1.75 35.97 -21.38
CA LYS A 518 1.76 37.37 -20.97
C LYS A 518 1.23 37.55 -19.55
N MET A 519 1.88 38.43 -18.78
CA MET A 519 1.41 38.87 -17.48
C MET A 519 1.10 40.38 -17.53
N LYS A 520 -0.04 40.77 -16.95
CA LYS A 520 -0.42 42.17 -16.73
C LYS A 520 -0.74 42.39 -15.25
N ILE A 521 -0.06 43.35 -14.63
CA ILE A 521 -0.33 43.81 -13.28
C ILE A 521 -1.28 45.00 -13.39
N LEU A 522 -2.45 44.91 -12.75
CA LEU A 522 -3.43 46.00 -12.75
C LEU A 522 -2.91 47.19 -11.91
N ASP A 523 -3.37 48.41 -12.22
CA ASP A 523 -2.95 49.65 -11.55
C ASP A 523 -3.09 49.64 -10.02
N TYR A 524 -4.05 48.88 -9.48
CA TYR A 524 -4.17 48.67 -8.03
C TYR A 524 -3.00 47.85 -7.46
N GLY A 525 -2.55 46.83 -8.17
CA GLY A 525 -1.37 46.03 -7.80
C GLY A 525 -0.09 46.85 -7.86
N ILE A 526 0.08 47.70 -8.88
CA ILE A 526 1.24 48.62 -8.98
C ILE A 526 1.29 49.56 -7.76
N LYS A 527 0.14 50.09 -7.32
CA LYS A 527 0.04 50.91 -6.09
C LYS A 527 0.37 50.12 -4.83
N TYR A 528 0.00 48.85 -4.74
CA TYR A 528 0.32 47.98 -3.60
C TYR A 528 1.81 47.61 -3.53
N LEU A 529 2.46 47.36 -4.68
CA LEU A 529 3.89 47.03 -4.76
C LEU A 529 4.80 48.26 -4.62
N GLY A 530 4.26 49.49 -4.67
CA GLY A 530 5.00 50.74 -4.42
C GLY A 530 6.06 51.11 -5.48
N SER A 531 6.28 50.27 -6.49
CA SER A 531 7.27 50.46 -7.56
C SER A 531 6.61 50.58 -8.93
N VAL A 532 7.10 51.53 -9.73
CA VAL A 532 6.69 51.72 -11.14
C VAL A 532 7.17 50.57 -12.04
N GLN A 533 8.19 49.83 -11.61
CA GLN A 533 8.69 48.62 -12.25
C GLN A 533 8.86 47.52 -11.20
N PRO A 534 7.79 46.79 -10.84
CA PRO A 534 7.90 45.66 -9.93
C PRO A 534 8.75 44.55 -10.57
N LEU A 535 9.55 43.88 -9.75
CA LEU A 535 10.29 42.68 -10.13
C LEU A 535 9.49 41.46 -9.64
N VAL A 536 8.96 40.67 -10.57
CA VAL A 536 8.10 39.53 -10.25
C VAL A 536 8.64 38.27 -10.92
N PHE A 537 8.54 37.16 -10.20
CA PHE A 537 8.64 35.82 -10.78
C PHE A 537 7.42 35.00 -10.36
N LEU A 538 7.14 33.96 -11.15
CA LEU A 538 6.11 32.98 -10.89
C LEU A 538 6.75 31.64 -10.50
N SER A 539 6.20 30.99 -9.48
CA SER A 539 6.45 29.57 -9.21
C SER A 539 5.24 28.74 -9.63
N ILE A 540 5.50 27.61 -10.29
CA ILE A 540 4.50 26.70 -10.84
C ILE A 540 4.70 25.33 -10.17
N GLU A 541 3.71 24.89 -9.41
CA GLU A 541 3.64 23.54 -8.83
C GLU A 541 2.62 22.73 -9.64
N PHE A 542 3.05 21.59 -10.20
CA PHE A 542 2.22 20.79 -11.09
C PHE A 542 2.43 19.29 -10.86
N PHE A 543 1.36 18.59 -10.50
CA PHE A 543 1.32 17.16 -10.22
C PHE A 543 2.45 16.69 -9.28
N ASP A 544 3.22 15.66 -9.64
CA ASP A 544 4.39 15.16 -8.88
C ASP A 544 5.74 15.68 -9.40
N PHE A 545 5.73 16.70 -10.26
CA PHE A 545 6.93 17.33 -10.80
C PHE A 545 7.54 18.34 -9.82
N GLU A 546 8.85 18.61 -9.97
CA GLU A 546 9.55 19.60 -9.16
C GLU A 546 8.99 21.02 -9.39
N LEU A 547 8.97 21.83 -8.33
CA LEU A 547 8.50 23.22 -8.37
C LEU A 547 9.33 24.05 -9.35
N GLU A 548 8.75 24.42 -10.48
CA GLU A 548 9.42 25.27 -11.47
C GLU A 548 9.33 26.74 -11.07
N THR A 549 10.42 27.48 -11.29
CA THR A 549 10.45 28.93 -11.15
C THR A 549 10.86 29.60 -12.46
N THR A 550 10.14 30.67 -12.76
CA THR A 550 10.25 31.40 -14.03
C THR A 550 11.27 32.55 -13.91
N PRO A 551 11.86 33.03 -15.03
CA PRO A 551 12.81 34.13 -15.00
C PRO A 551 12.19 35.40 -14.40
N MET A 552 13.00 36.17 -13.65
CA MET A 552 12.52 37.41 -13.03
C MET A 552 12.27 38.49 -14.09
N LEU A 553 11.05 39.01 -14.16
CA LEU A 553 10.64 40.03 -15.12
C LEU A 553 10.40 41.39 -14.44
N LYS A 554 10.74 42.47 -15.15
CA LYS A 554 10.61 43.85 -14.68
C LYS A 554 9.50 44.58 -15.43
N GLY A 555 8.54 45.14 -14.68
CA GLY A 555 7.54 46.06 -15.22
C GLY A 555 6.09 45.59 -15.09
N PRO A 556 5.12 46.49 -15.37
CA PRO A 556 3.70 46.22 -15.16
C PRO A 556 3.05 45.32 -16.23
N GLU A 557 3.60 45.29 -17.44
CA GLU A 557 3.11 44.45 -18.53
C GLU A 557 4.31 43.86 -19.28
N THR A 558 4.51 42.55 -19.14
CA THR A 558 5.64 41.84 -19.76
C THR A 558 5.14 40.63 -20.54
N ALA A 559 5.69 40.45 -21.76
CA ALA A 559 5.59 39.17 -22.45
C ALA A 559 6.43 38.15 -21.67
N PHE A 560 5.82 37.02 -21.38
CA PHE A 560 6.34 36.04 -20.45
C PHE A 560 6.93 34.84 -21.21
N ASP A 561 6.32 34.50 -22.35
CA ASP A 561 6.70 33.49 -23.35
C ASP A 561 7.36 32.21 -22.80
N TYR A 562 6.94 31.81 -21.61
CA TYR A 562 7.41 30.63 -20.90
C TYR A 562 6.61 29.42 -21.38
N THR A 563 7.32 28.35 -21.72
CA THR A 563 6.70 27.07 -22.10
C THR A 563 7.38 25.96 -21.33
N ALA A 564 6.61 25.27 -20.48
CA ALA A 564 7.01 24.04 -19.82
C ALA A 564 6.27 22.85 -20.43
N THR A 565 6.97 21.74 -20.58
CA THR A 565 6.48 20.50 -21.18
C THR A 565 6.66 19.38 -20.16
N TYR A 566 5.55 18.81 -19.69
CA TYR A 566 5.55 17.73 -18.71
C TYR A 566 5.07 16.44 -19.38
N ASP A 567 5.91 15.40 -19.32
CA ASP A 567 5.61 14.07 -19.86
C ASP A 567 4.75 13.31 -18.85
N VAL A 568 3.42 13.43 -18.95
CA VAL A 568 2.49 12.91 -17.95
C VAL A 568 1.83 11.63 -18.42
N VAL A 569 2.02 10.53 -17.69
CA VAL A 569 1.20 9.33 -17.91
C VAL A 569 -0.23 9.63 -17.44
N VAL A 570 -1.16 9.77 -18.39
CA VAL A 570 -2.59 9.99 -18.13
C VAL A 570 -3.18 8.76 -17.45
N SER A 571 -3.10 8.79 -16.12
CA SER A 571 -3.63 7.79 -15.20
C SER A 571 -4.88 8.34 -14.51
N ASN A 572 -5.69 7.45 -13.93
CA ASN A 572 -6.83 7.87 -13.11
C ASN A 572 -6.42 8.78 -11.94
N LEU A 573 -5.17 8.66 -11.46
CA LEU A 573 -4.61 9.55 -10.43
C LEU A 573 -4.37 10.97 -10.96
N PHE A 574 -3.86 11.11 -12.20
CA PHE A 574 -3.68 12.41 -12.84
C PHE A 574 -5.03 13.10 -13.14
N ILE A 575 -6.03 12.34 -13.61
CA ILE A 575 -7.39 12.86 -13.82
C ILE A 575 -7.98 13.32 -12.49
N HIS A 576 -7.90 12.50 -11.44
CA HIS A 576 -8.35 12.87 -10.10
C HIS A 576 -7.61 14.10 -9.54
N TYR A 577 -6.31 14.24 -9.80
CA TYR A 577 -5.55 15.44 -9.43
C TYR A 577 -6.11 16.69 -10.11
N LEU A 578 -6.36 16.66 -11.43
CA LEU A 578 -6.96 17.79 -12.15
C LEU A 578 -8.39 18.13 -11.67
N GLU A 579 -9.16 17.14 -11.21
CA GLU A 579 -10.50 17.34 -10.66
C GLU A 579 -10.50 17.90 -9.22
N THR A 580 -9.50 17.56 -8.40
CA THR A 580 -9.46 17.93 -6.97
C THR A 580 -8.52 19.08 -6.63
N VAL A 581 -7.50 19.34 -7.46
CA VAL A 581 -6.47 20.36 -7.24
C VAL A 581 -6.37 21.23 -8.50
N MET A 582 -6.84 22.48 -8.41
CA MET A 582 -6.50 23.46 -9.43
C MET A 582 -5.00 23.80 -9.34
N VAL A 583 -4.35 23.95 -10.50
CA VAL A 583 -2.96 24.42 -10.55
C VAL A 583 -2.91 25.87 -10.06
N TYR A 584 -2.20 26.12 -8.95
CA TYR A 584 -2.09 27.45 -8.33
C TYR A 584 -0.77 28.14 -8.68
N PRO A 585 -0.71 28.96 -9.73
CA PRO A 585 0.44 29.83 -9.99
C PRO A 585 0.60 30.82 -8.83
N SER A 586 1.71 30.69 -8.09
CA SER A 586 2.00 31.55 -6.93
C SER A 586 2.93 32.69 -7.32
N PHE A 587 2.53 33.92 -6.95
CA PHE A 587 3.21 35.16 -7.34
C PHE A 587 4.04 35.72 -6.19
N PHE A 588 5.33 35.93 -6.45
CA PHE A 588 6.26 36.48 -5.46
C PHE A 588 6.84 37.81 -5.96
N PRO A 589 6.46 38.94 -5.33
CA PRO A 589 7.12 40.22 -5.59
C PRO A 589 8.45 40.26 -4.82
N LEU A 590 9.54 40.65 -5.49
CA LEU A 590 10.70 41.19 -4.79
C LEU A 590 10.60 42.73 -4.78
N ILE A 591 10.76 43.29 -3.58
CA ILE A 591 10.81 44.72 -3.27
C ILE A 591 12.27 45.18 -3.38
#